data_AF-A0A960QAK9-F1
#
_entry.id   AF-A0A960QAK9-F1
#
_cell.length_a   1.000
_cell.length_b   1.000
_cell.length_c   1.000
_cell.angle_alpha   90.00
_cell.angle_beta   90.00
_cell.angle_gamma   90.00
#
_symmetry.space_group_name_H-M   'P 1'
#
loop_
_entity.id
_entity.type
_entity.pdbx_description
1 polymer ?
#
loop_
_entity_poly.entity_id
_entity_poly.type
_entity_poly.pdbx_seq_one_letter_code
_entity_poly.pdbx_strand_id
1 'polypeptide(L)'
;MPTHRTPEVSPRASRRERGAGLLGPAAGLLVAGLGLFLPTLPAAAAGSAPPFTEVAAASGLDFVHFNGMSGEYYFPEMTGQGGALFDYDGDGDLDLY
;
A
#
# COMPACT_ATOMS: atom_id res chain seq x y z
N MET A 1 -11.89 -26.82 -39.61
CA MET A 1 -13.10 -26.02 -39.30
C MET A 1 -14.07 -26.83 -38.46
N PRO A 2 -14.17 -26.56 -37.15
CA PRO A 2 -15.27 -27.04 -36.31
C PRO A 2 -16.25 -25.90 -36.01
N THR A 3 -17.54 -26.08 -36.32
CA THR A 3 -18.60 -25.10 -36.07
C THR A 3 -19.11 -25.22 -34.64
N HIS A 4 -18.88 -24.18 -33.84
CA HIS A 4 -19.32 -24.06 -32.47
C HIS A 4 -20.84 -23.78 -32.44
N ARG A 5 -21.64 -24.78 -32.09
CA ARG A 5 -23.10 -24.68 -31.96
C ARG A 5 -23.44 -24.14 -30.56
N THR A 6 -23.92 -22.91 -30.50
CA THR A 6 -24.49 -22.28 -29.28
C THR A 6 -25.78 -22.96 -28.84
N PRO A 7 -26.03 -23.21 -27.55
CA PRO A 7 -27.35 -23.59 -27.06
C PRO A 7 -28.28 -22.37 -26.96
N GLU A 8 -29.47 -22.53 -27.51
CA GLU A 8 -30.56 -21.57 -27.61
C GLU A 8 -31.27 -21.40 -26.25
N VAL A 9 -31.44 -20.16 -25.77
CA VAL A 9 -32.21 -19.84 -24.56
C VAL A 9 -33.65 -19.52 -24.97
N SER A 10 -34.60 -20.34 -24.51
CA SER A 10 -36.03 -20.25 -24.82
C SER A 10 -36.76 -19.18 -23.98
N PRO A 11 -37.87 -18.57 -24.46
CA PRO A 11 -38.41 -17.30 -23.94
C PRO A 11 -39.38 -17.43 -22.76
N ARG A 12 -39.47 -16.31 -22.03
CA ARG A 12 -40.37 -15.97 -20.91
C ARG A 12 -41.80 -16.54 -21.01
N ALA A 13 -42.25 -17.15 -19.92
CA ALA A 13 -43.67 -17.29 -19.60
C ALA A 13 -44.05 -16.30 -18.49
N SER A 14 -44.93 -15.38 -18.84
CA SER A 14 -45.58 -14.42 -17.97
C SER A 14 -46.60 -15.09 -17.04
N ARG A 15 -46.55 -14.80 -15.74
CA ARG A 15 -47.70 -14.96 -14.85
C ARG A 15 -48.09 -13.58 -14.32
N ARG A 16 -49.14 -13.03 -14.92
CA ARG A 16 -49.93 -11.93 -14.35
C ARG A 16 -50.92 -12.52 -13.34
N GLU A 17 -51.44 -11.65 -12.48
CA GLU A 17 -52.77 -11.60 -11.83
C GLU A 17 -52.57 -10.97 -10.42
N ARG A 18 -52.69 -9.63 -10.28
CA ARG A 18 -53.89 -8.83 -9.91
C ARG A 18 -54.24 -8.89 -8.42
N GLY A 19 -54.26 -7.72 -7.76
CA GLY A 19 -54.89 -7.52 -6.45
C GLY A 19 -54.66 -6.10 -5.93
N ALA A 20 -55.68 -5.25 -6.07
CA ALA A 20 -55.71 -3.86 -5.66
C ALA A 20 -56.07 -3.69 -4.17
N GLY A 21 -55.60 -2.60 -3.55
CA GLY A 21 -56.05 -2.12 -2.23
C GLY A 21 -55.21 -0.91 -1.80
N LEU A 22 -55.54 0.31 -2.25
CA LEU A 22 -56.32 1.34 -1.55
C LEU A 22 -55.62 2.01 -0.35
N LEU A 23 -55.41 3.33 -0.52
CA LEU A 23 -54.99 4.41 0.39
C LEU A 23 -55.18 4.23 1.92
N GLY A 24 -54.22 4.77 2.69
CA GLY A 24 -54.42 5.22 4.08
C GLY A 24 -53.26 6.13 4.57
N PRO A 25 -53.51 7.19 5.39
CA PRO A 25 -52.70 8.40 5.44
C PRO A 25 -51.54 8.39 6.45
N ALA A 26 -50.63 9.33 6.21
CA ALA A 26 -49.51 9.74 7.05
C ALA A 26 -49.79 9.73 8.56
N ALA A 27 -48.87 9.12 9.32
CA ALA A 27 -48.66 9.40 10.73
C ALA A 27 -47.16 9.49 10.94
N GLY A 28 -46.70 10.70 11.27
CA GLY A 28 -45.29 11.00 11.42
C GLY A 28 -44.64 10.25 12.56
N LEU A 29 -43.34 10.04 12.44
CA LEU A 29 -42.47 10.08 13.59
C LEU A 29 -41.24 10.89 13.19
N LEU A 30 -41.21 12.11 13.70
CA LEU A 30 -40.07 12.99 13.72
C LEU A 30 -38.95 12.26 14.48
N VAL A 31 -38.00 11.64 13.78
CA VAL A 31 -36.79 11.15 14.43
C VAL A 31 -35.98 12.39 14.78
N ALA A 32 -36.12 12.77 16.05
CA ALA A 32 -35.38 13.84 16.69
C ALA A 32 -33.89 13.70 16.38
N GLY A 33 -33.28 14.85 16.07
CA GLY A 33 -31.87 14.94 15.73
C GLY A 33 -30.99 14.30 16.80
N LEU A 34 -30.39 13.17 16.46
CA LEU A 34 -29.15 12.74 17.06
C LEU A 34 -28.07 13.12 16.06
N GLY A 35 -27.59 14.37 16.19
CA GLY A 35 -26.40 14.81 15.48
C GLY A 35 -25.28 13.86 15.87
N LEU A 36 -24.96 12.92 14.99
CA LEU A 36 -23.87 11.97 15.18
C LEU A 36 -22.58 12.78 15.13
N PHE A 37 -22.13 13.26 16.29
CA PHE A 37 -20.80 13.85 16.42
C PHE A 37 -19.81 12.70 16.30
N LEU A 38 -19.42 12.39 15.06
CA LEU A 38 -18.33 11.48 14.77
C LEU A 38 -17.04 12.17 15.25
N PRO A 39 -16.33 11.65 16.27
CA PRO A 39 -15.01 12.15 16.56
C PRO A 39 -14.13 11.86 15.35
N THR A 40 -13.57 12.90 14.74
CA THR A 40 -12.50 12.74 13.76
C THR A 40 -11.32 12.13 14.48
N LEU A 41 -11.12 10.81 14.34
CA LEU A 41 -9.93 10.15 14.85
C LEU A 41 -8.73 10.73 14.10
N PRO A 42 -7.65 11.12 14.79
CA PRO A 42 -6.43 11.52 14.10
C PRO A 42 -5.98 10.35 13.23
N ALA A 43 -5.78 10.61 11.94
CA ALA A 43 -5.14 9.63 11.07
C ALA A 43 -3.74 9.37 11.67
N ALA A 44 -3.54 8.16 12.19
CA ALA A 44 -2.21 7.74 12.59
C ALA A 44 -1.35 7.82 11.33
N ALA A 45 -0.39 8.74 11.32
CA ALA A 45 0.65 8.74 10.30
C ALA A 45 1.41 7.43 10.47
N ALA A 46 1.05 6.43 9.67
CA ALA A 46 1.83 5.21 9.56
C ALA A 46 3.18 5.63 8.97
N GLY A 47 4.15 5.94 9.85
CA GLY A 47 5.53 6.10 9.43
C GLY A 47 5.96 4.77 8.82
N SER A 48 6.33 4.77 7.54
CA SER A 48 6.90 3.57 6.94
C SER A 48 8.19 3.25 7.68
N ALA A 49 8.40 1.97 8.01
CA ALA A 49 9.69 1.53 8.48
C ALA A 49 10.77 1.93 7.44
N PRO A 50 12.00 2.25 7.88
CA PRO A 50 13.09 2.49 6.96
C PRO A 50 13.29 1.25 6.06
N PRO A 51 13.63 1.45 4.78
CA PRO A 51 13.79 0.35 3.82
C PRO A 51 15.02 -0.53 4.11
N PHE A 52 15.87 -0.13 5.06
CA PHE A 52 17.10 -0.82 5.42
C PHE A 52 17.15 -1.12 6.92
N THR A 53 17.81 -2.23 7.26
CA THR A 53 18.09 -2.64 8.64
C THR A 53 19.58 -2.46 8.91
N GLU A 54 19.93 -1.89 10.07
CA GLU A 54 21.31 -1.77 10.54
C GLU A 54 21.81 -3.17 10.94
N VAL A 55 22.95 -3.59 10.39
CA VAL A 55 23.52 -4.92 10.64
C VAL A 55 25.03 -4.88 10.90
N ALA A 56 25.68 -3.71 10.96
CA ALA A 56 27.13 -3.61 11.06
C ALA A 56 27.68 -4.39 12.26
N ALA A 57 27.09 -4.19 13.45
CA ALA A 57 27.50 -4.92 14.64
C ALA A 57 27.30 -6.45 14.51
N ALA A 58 26.18 -6.88 13.91
CA ALA A 58 25.88 -8.29 13.69
C ALA A 58 26.82 -8.94 12.65
N SER A 59 27.26 -8.15 11.67
CA SER A 59 28.24 -8.53 10.65
C SER A 59 29.70 -8.38 11.13
N GLY A 60 29.92 -7.93 12.37
CA GLY A 60 31.27 -7.72 12.92
C GLY A 60 32.02 -6.51 12.33
N LEU A 61 31.30 -5.58 11.71
CA LEU A 61 31.86 -4.36 11.12
C LEU A 61 31.84 -3.21 12.15
N ASP A 62 33.02 -2.67 12.45
CA ASP A 62 33.20 -1.41 13.17
C ASP A 62 33.77 -0.37 12.20
N PHE A 63 32.87 0.35 11.51
CA PHE A 63 33.26 1.30 10.48
C PHE A 63 33.58 2.66 11.09
N VAL A 64 34.85 3.05 11.08
CA VAL A 64 35.31 4.37 11.50
C VAL A 64 35.81 5.14 10.29
N HIS A 65 35.15 6.26 9.99
CA HIS A 65 35.57 7.18 8.94
C HIS A 65 36.25 8.41 9.55
N PHE A 66 37.46 8.70 9.08
CA PHE A 66 38.18 9.95 9.34
C PHE A 66 38.50 10.60 7.99
N ASN A 67 37.94 11.78 7.74
CA ASN A 67 38.12 12.49 6.47
C ASN A 67 39.45 13.27 6.38
N GLY A 68 40.20 13.37 7.48
CA GLY A 68 41.49 14.07 7.48
C GLY A 68 41.38 15.58 7.23
N MET A 69 40.23 16.20 7.53
CA MET A 69 39.95 17.59 7.17
C MET A 69 41.04 18.57 7.63
N SER A 70 41.65 19.22 6.65
CA SER A 70 42.63 20.30 6.81
C SER A 70 42.00 21.69 6.70
N GLY A 71 40.84 21.80 6.06
CA GLY A 71 40.15 23.05 5.74
C GLY A 71 40.41 23.56 4.32
N GLU A 72 41.23 22.84 3.54
CA GLU A 72 41.57 23.16 2.15
C GLU A 72 40.58 22.56 1.13
N TYR A 73 39.53 21.86 1.61
CA TYR A 73 38.44 21.29 0.80
C TYR A 73 38.93 20.32 -0.28
N TYR A 74 39.88 19.46 0.08
CA TYR A 74 40.29 18.38 -0.81
C TYR A 74 39.13 17.41 -1.07
N PHE A 75 39.14 16.77 -2.23
CA PHE A 75 38.07 15.85 -2.63
C PHE A 75 37.76 14.78 -1.55
N PRO A 76 38.75 14.12 -0.91
CA PRO A 76 38.46 13.17 0.17
C PRO A 76 37.81 13.79 1.42
N GLU A 77 37.94 15.10 1.64
CA GLU A 77 37.33 15.79 2.79
C GLU A 77 35.84 16.04 2.58
N MET A 78 35.42 16.19 1.32
CA MET A 78 34.05 16.51 0.92
C MET A 78 33.23 15.28 0.55
N THR A 79 33.88 14.16 0.22
CA THR A 79 33.22 12.92 -0.17
C THR A 79 33.10 11.99 1.04
N GLY A 80 31.87 11.51 1.28
CA GLY A 80 31.61 10.48 2.28
C GLY A 80 32.25 9.15 1.90
N GLN A 81 32.42 8.25 2.87
CA GLN A 81 32.98 6.92 2.62
C GLN A 81 31.98 5.81 2.95
N GLY A 82 32.30 4.62 2.45
CA GLY A 82 31.43 3.47 2.44
C GLY A 82 31.45 2.83 1.06
N GLY A 83 30.93 1.61 0.99
CA GLY A 83 30.72 0.87 -0.26
C GLY A 83 29.51 -0.03 -0.09
N ALA A 84 28.96 -0.49 -1.20
CA ALA A 84 27.89 -1.49 -1.20
C ALA A 84 28.45 -2.85 -1.58
N LEU A 85 27.93 -3.89 -0.95
CA LEU A 85 28.17 -5.28 -1.37
C LEU A 85 26.86 -5.87 -1.88
N PHE A 86 26.88 -6.39 -3.10
CA PHE A 86 25.71 -6.95 -3.76
C PHE A 86 26.14 -7.99 -4.80
N ASP A 87 25.57 -9.19 -4.77
CA ASP A 87 25.74 -10.19 -5.82
C ASP A 87 24.97 -9.76 -7.07
N TYR A 88 25.69 -9.22 -8.06
CA TYR A 88 25.08 -8.64 -9.25
C TYR A 88 24.78 -9.68 -10.34
N ASP A 89 25.61 -10.71 -10.47
CA ASP A 89 25.49 -11.71 -11.53
C ASP A 89 24.86 -13.04 -11.07
N GLY A 90 24.64 -13.22 -9.77
CA GLY A 90 23.95 -14.35 -9.17
C GLY A 90 24.86 -15.57 -8.94
N ASP A 91 26.18 -15.39 -8.90
CA ASP A 91 27.14 -16.49 -8.72
C ASP A 91 27.35 -16.88 -7.24
N GLY A 92 26.79 -16.08 -6.31
CA GLY A 92 26.82 -16.31 -4.88
C GLY A 92 27.98 -15.61 -4.15
N ASP A 93 28.88 -14.94 -4.88
CA ASP A 93 29.87 -14.03 -4.31
C ASP A 93 29.30 -12.60 -4.26
N LEU A 94 29.68 -11.82 -3.24
CA LEU A 94 29.24 -10.43 -3.11
C LEU A 94 30.20 -9.50 -3.87
N ASP A 95 29.69 -8.75 -4.84
CA ASP A 95 30.47 -7.75 -5.57
C ASP A 95 30.55 -6.42 -4.82
N LEU A 96 31.68 -5.72 -4.96
CA LEU A 96 31.91 -4.41 -4.36
C LEU A 96 31.56 -3.28 -5.33
N TYR A 97 30.74 -2.32 -4.87
CA TYR A 97 30.28 -1.14 -5.61
C TYR A 97 30.51 0.17 -4.85
#